data_AF-A0A6I7Q3W1-F1
#
_entry.id   AF-A0A6I7Q3W1-F1
#
_cell.length_a   1.000
_cell.length_b   1.000
_cell.length_c   1.000
_cell.angle_alpha   90.00
_cell.angle_beta   90.00
_cell.angle_gamma   90.00
#
_symmetry.space_group_name_H-M   'P 1'
#
loop_
_entity.id
_entity.type
_entity.pdbx_description
1 polymer ?
#
loop_
_entity_poly.entity_id
_entity_poly.type
_entity_poly.pdbx_seq_one_letter_code
_entity_poly.pdbx_strand_id
1 'polypeptide(L)'
;QPTRADGAVSAEQAAAIAAILALAQGRGPRLLVLTAARGRGKSAALGIAAARLLRPAPATAPDATTPQTILVTAPRWRAAAMLFERTAAHGIGPADGLRFVAPDALAAALADQADDPTNSARPNLLLIDEAAGIPAPLLERLVRAQLQGGGRLVMSTTVHGYEGTGRGFAVRFLARLDRLAPGWRMLRLETPVRWASDDPLETLLGQLLLLDAAPAATPGDPAAARLYWLDRDRLATDEPLLRQVFGLLMLGHYQTRPTDLRHLLDGPNLALAILASGGTVLATALVAREGRLAPALLEPIFAGQRRPRGHLLPQTLSAHAGLVTAPGLGYLRVVRIAVHPGARRHGLGRRLLAGLATRAGAEGLDLLGASFGARAGLIAFWRRCGLEPVHLGTRPNAASGAHAVVVLGALSPVGSALLARARARLPAALATLLPGPLRHLDPALVLALLEAMPATTPAPGLTERDELAAFAHAARPLEAALPVLRWLALTALPGALQRAAIDPPLAAALVVALLQLHPPADGAARLGLSGRAALLQQLRQGIAALLSGADH
;
A
#
# COMPACT_ATOMS: atom_id res chain seq x y z
N GLN A 1 17.85 29.04 -22.30
CA GLN A 1 16.63 29.88 -22.36
C GLN A 1 16.80 31.04 -21.38
N PRO A 2 16.49 32.28 -21.75
CA PRO A 2 16.57 33.41 -20.82
C PRO A 2 15.56 33.17 -19.68
N THR A 3 16.04 33.24 -18.44
CA THR A 3 15.19 33.24 -17.23
C THR A 3 14.24 34.43 -17.31
N ARG A 4 12.93 34.19 -17.20
CA ARG A 4 11.95 35.29 -17.10
C ARG A 4 12.25 36.11 -15.85
N ALA A 5 11.78 37.36 -15.79
CA ALA A 5 11.95 38.25 -14.63
C ALA A 5 11.53 37.61 -13.29
N ASP A 6 10.73 36.54 -13.36
CA ASP A 6 10.27 35.73 -12.25
C ASP A 6 11.22 34.60 -11.78
N GLY A 7 12.37 34.38 -12.40
CA GLY A 7 13.21 33.20 -12.16
C GLY A 7 12.61 31.89 -12.70
N ALA A 8 11.41 31.96 -13.29
CA ALA A 8 10.77 30.86 -14.00
C ALA A 8 11.38 30.70 -15.39
N VAL A 9 11.58 29.45 -15.82
CA VAL A 9 12.15 29.09 -17.12
C VAL A 9 11.11 28.67 -18.16
N SER A 10 9.86 28.41 -17.75
CA SER A 10 8.73 28.15 -18.66
C SER A 10 7.44 28.84 -18.20
N ALA A 11 6.48 28.98 -19.12
CA ALA A 11 5.15 29.54 -18.80
C ALA A 11 4.38 28.69 -17.79
N GLU A 12 4.46 27.37 -17.94
CA GLU A 12 3.85 26.42 -17.01
C GLU A 12 4.47 26.52 -15.62
N GLN A 13 5.80 26.71 -15.53
CA GLN A 13 6.47 26.89 -14.24
C GLN A 13 6.05 28.21 -13.58
N ALA A 14 5.93 29.29 -14.36
CA ALA A 14 5.42 30.57 -13.86
C ALA A 14 3.98 30.44 -13.34
N ALA A 15 3.11 29.74 -14.06
CA ALA A 15 1.74 29.45 -13.63
C ALA A 15 1.69 28.61 -12.34
N ALA A 16 2.58 27.61 -12.21
CA ALA A 16 2.71 26.80 -11.01
C ALA A 16 3.14 27.64 -9.80
N ILE A 17 4.15 28.52 -9.97
CA ILE A 17 4.60 29.45 -8.93
C ILE A 17 3.45 30.38 -8.51
N ALA A 18 2.76 31.01 -9.47
CA ALA A 18 1.64 31.90 -9.19
C ALA A 18 0.52 31.19 -8.41
N ALA A 19 0.19 29.94 -8.77
CA ALA A 19 -0.81 29.15 -8.07
C ALA A 19 -0.41 28.79 -6.63
N ILE A 20 0.88 28.51 -6.38
CA ILE A 20 1.39 28.28 -5.01
C ILE A 20 1.25 29.54 -4.16
N LEU A 21 1.62 30.70 -4.72
CA LEU A 21 1.52 31.99 -4.03
C LEU A 21 0.06 32.33 -3.70
N ALA A 22 -0.85 32.16 -4.66
CA ALA A 22 -2.28 32.39 -4.46
C ALA A 22 -2.88 31.44 -3.40
N LEU A 23 -2.47 30.16 -3.41
CA LEU A 23 -2.85 29.19 -2.38
C LEU A 23 -2.38 29.67 -1.00
N ALA A 24 -1.11 30.02 -0.83
CA ALA A 24 -0.54 30.45 0.45
C ALA A 24 -1.25 31.69 1.03
N GLN A 25 -1.66 32.63 0.15
CA GLN A 25 -2.39 33.86 0.51
C GLN A 25 -3.90 33.65 0.72
N GLY A 26 -4.42 32.45 0.55
CA GLY A 26 -5.85 32.16 0.70
C GLY A 26 -6.76 32.54 -0.45
N ARG A 27 -6.19 32.86 -1.60
CA ARG A 27 -6.90 33.18 -2.83
C ARG A 27 -7.10 31.96 -3.74
N GLY A 28 -7.08 30.76 -3.17
CA GLY A 28 -7.07 29.49 -3.90
C GLY A 28 -7.40 28.27 -3.05
N PRO A 29 -7.36 27.06 -3.63
CA PRO A 29 -7.70 25.82 -2.93
C PRO A 29 -6.74 25.60 -1.76
N ARG A 30 -7.16 24.80 -0.76
CA ARG A 30 -6.29 24.45 0.37
C ARG A 30 -5.26 23.37 0.02
N LEU A 31 -5.47 22.66 -1.09
CA LEU A 31 -4.59 21.64 -1.63
C LEU A 31 -4.33 21.86 -3.12
N LEU A 32 -3.06 22.01 -3.49
CA LEU A 32 -2.58 22.07 -4.87
C LEU A 32 -1.65 20.88 -5.15
N VAL A 33 -1.84 20.20 -6.27
CA VAL A 33 -0.99 19.10 -6.72
C VAL A 33 -0.34 19.44 -8.05
N LEU A 34 0.99 19.47 -8.06
CA LEU A 34 1.81 19.61 -9.26
C LEU A 34 2.21 18.22 -9.76
N THR A 35 1.85 17.92 -11.01
CA THR A 35 2.20 16.67 -11.67
C THR A 35 3.04 16.95 -12.90
N ALA A 36 4.12 16.18 -13.10
CA ALA A 36 4.97 16.35 -14.27
C ALA A 36 5.87 15.15 -14.50
N ALA A 37 6.42 15.01 -15.70
CA ALA A 37 7.58 14.16 -15.93
C ALA A 37 8.83 14.69 -15.18
N ARG A 38 9.93 13.94 -15.26
CA ARG A 38 11.23 14.40 -14.77
C ARG A 38 11.76 15.54 -15.62
N GLY A 39 12.55 16.43 -15.01
CA GLY A 39 13.18 17.53 -15.74
C GLY A 39 12.21 18.65 -16.19
N ARG A 40 10.98 18.69 -15.66
CA ARG A 40 9.97 19.74 -15.95
C ARG A 40 9.91 20.87 -14.91
N GLY A 41 10.81 20.89 -13.93
CA GLY A 41 10.97 22.02 -13.00
C GLY A 41 10.03 22.08 -11.78
N LYS A 42 9.37 20.97 -11.39
CA LYS A 42 8.45 20.89 -10.23
C LYS A 42 9.07 21.38 -8.91
N SER A 43 10.14 20.75 -8.45
CA SER A 43 10.85 21.13 -7.22
C SER A 43 11.35 22.58 -7.28
N ALA A 44 11.61 23.10 -8.49
CA ALA A 44 12.13 24.45 -8.68
C ALA A 44 11.02 25.48 -8.56
N ALA A 45 9.83 25.16 -9.07
CA ALA A 45 8.64 25.94 -8.80
C ALA A 45 8.36 26.01 -7.29
N LEU A 46 8.48 24.89 -6.57
CA LEU A 46 8.33 24.88 -5.11
C LEU A 46 9.36 25.78 -4.41
N GLY A 47 10.64 25.67 -4.77
CA GLY A 47 11.71 26.45 -4.14
C GLY A 47 11.61 27.94 -4.44
N ILE A 48 11.33 28.32 -5.69
CA ILE A 48 11.13 29.72 -6.08
C ILE A 48 9.91 30.31 -5.35
N ALA A 49 8.80 29.56 -5.26
CA ALA A 49 7.62 30.02 -4.53
C ALA A 49 7.88 30.16 -3.03
N ALA A 50 8.56 29.18 -2.39
CA ALA A 50 8.94 29.25 -0.98
C ALA A 50 9.83 30.46 -0.70
N ALA A 51 10.82 30.73 -1.56
CA ALA A 51 11.70 31.88 -1.41
C ALA A 51 10.95 33.21 -1.47
N ARG A 52 9.94 33.33 -2.35
CA ARG A 52 9.11 34.53 -2.46
C ARG A 52 8.20 34.74 -1.26
N LEU A 53 7.69 33.66 -0.68
CA LEU A 53 6.81 33.69 0.49
C LEU A 53 7.56 34.06 1.77
N LEU A 54 8.83 33.65 1.88
CA LEU A 54 9.69 33.92 3.04
C LEU A 54 10.47 35.23 2.95
N ARG A 55 10.43 35.91 1.80
CA ARG A 55 11.03 37.23 1.67
C ARG A 55 10.29 38.24 2.55
N PRO A 56 11.02 39.04 3.35
CA PRO A 56 10.41 40.12 4.12
C PRO A 56 9.64 41.06 3.19
N ALA A 57 8.41 41.43 3.57
CA ALA A 57 7.71 42.49 2.87
C ALA A 57 8.50 43.80 2.99
N PRO A 58 8.52 44.67 1.96
CA PRO A 58 9.10 46.00 2.11
C PRO A 58 8.41 46.73 3.26
N ALA A 59 9.20 47.49 4.05
CA ALA A 59 8.77 48.17 5.28
C ALA A 59 7.59 49.16 5.12
N THR A 60 7.11 49.37 3.90
CA THR A 60 5.99 50.24 3.53
C THR A 60 4.65 49.51 3.39
N ALA A 61 4.60 48.18 3.56
CA ALA A 61 3.36 47.41 3.50
C ALA A 61 2.61 47.43 4.86
N PRO A 62 1.34 47.86 4.94
CA PRO A 62 0.60 48.02 6.20
C PRO A 62 0.23 46.71 6.92
N ASP A 63 0.32 45.57 6.21
CA ASP A 63 0.00 44.25 6.75
C ASP A 63 1.29 43.46 6.97
N ALA A 64 1.91 43.64 8.13
CA ALA A 64 2.97 42.74 8.60
C ALA A 64 2.35 41.36 8.88
N THR A 65 2.21 40.55 7.83
CA THR A 65 1.72 39.17 7.92
C THR A 65 2.61 38.35 8.85
N THR A 66 1.97 37.58 9.73
CA THR A 66 2.57 36.60 10.64
C THR A 66 3.74 35.86 9.99
N PRO A 67 4.88 35.64 10.68
CA PRO A 67 6.03 34.94 10.11
C PRO A 67 5.58 33.59 9.54
N GLN A 68 5.69 33.45 8.21
CA GLN A 68 5.30 32.23 7.54
C GLN A 68 6.34 31.16 7.85
N THR A 69 5.94 30.12 8.59
CA THR A 69 6.76 28.91 8.70
C THR A 69 6.36 27.95 7.59
N ILE A 70 7.32 27.59 6.73
CA ILE A 70 7.13 26.63 5.65
C ILE A 70 7.85 25.33 6.02
N LEU A 71 7.08 24.26 6.19
CA LEU A 71 7.66 22.93 6.32
C LEU A 71 7.77 22.25 4.95
N VAL A 72 8.89 21.58 4.74
CA VAL A 72 9.15 20.76 3.57
C VAL A 72 9.29 19.32 4.00
N THR A 73 8.63 18.40 3.30
CA THR A 73 8.87 16.97 3.47
C THR A 73 8.97 16.30 2.11
N ALA A 74 9.69 15.19 2.08
CA ALA A 74 9.92 14.37 0.89
C ALA A 74 10.34 12.97 1.34
N PRO A 75 10.34 11.95 0.46
CA PRO A 75 10.75 10.59 0.83
C PRO A 75 12.15 10.50 1.45
N ARG A 76 13.03 11.44 1.07
CA ARG A 76 14.39 11.62 1.57
C ARG A 76 14.81 13.07 1.37
N TRP A 77 15.71 13.58 2.21
CA TRP A 77 16.27 14.93 2.06
C TRP A 77 16.72 15.24 0.62
N ARG A 78 17.46 14.31 0.01
CA ARG A 78 17.98 14.47 -1.36
C ARG A 78 16.89 14.66 -2.43
N ALA A 79 15.66 14.23 -2.19
CA ALA A 79 14.55 14.48 -3.11
C ALA A 79 14.10 15.95 -3.08
N ALA A 80 14.21 16.62 -1.92
CA ALA A 80 13.92 18.05 -1.77
C ALA A 80 15.15 18.95 -2.00
N ALA A 81 16.36 18.40 -2.19
CA ALA A 81 17.60 19.18 -2.28
C ALA A 81 17.52 20.34 -3.27
N MET A 82 16.94 20.11 -4.45
CA MET A 82 16.84 21.14 -5.48
C MET A 82 15.87 22.28 -5.06
N LEU A 83 14.83 21.99 -4.26
CA LEU A 83 13.98 23.04 -3.67
C LEU A 83 14.84 23.97 -2.79
N PHE A 84 15.68 23.40 -1.92
CA PHE A 84 16.59 24.17 -1.06
C PHE A 84 17.70 24.88 -1.81
N GLU A 85 18.24 24.30 -2.89
CA GLU A 85 19.19 24.99 -3.78
C GLU A 85 18.56 26.26 -4.38
N ARG A 86 17.28 26.18 -4.77
CA ARG A 86 16.57 27.34 -5.33
C ARG A 86 16.25 28.39 -4.27
N THR A 87 15.90 28.01 -3.05
CA THR A 87 15.68 28.99 -1.98
C THR A 87 16.99 29.67 -1.59
N ALA A 88 18.09 28.92 -1.49
CA ALA A 88 19.42 29.45 -1.20
C ALA A 88 19.90 30.44 -2.28
N ALA A 89 19.65 30.15 -3.56
CA ALA A 89 19.94 31.07 -4.66
C ALA A 89 19.19 32.41 -4.56
N HIS A 90 18.11 32.48 -3.77
CA HIS A 90 17.35 33.69 -3.47
C HIS A 90 17.67 34.28 -2.08
N GLY A 91 18.70 33.77 -1.39
CA GLY A 91 19.14 34.22 -0.07
C GLY A 91 18.32 33.69 1.10
N ILE A 92 17.52 32.64 0.89
CA ILE A 92 16.62 32.06 1.91
C ILE A 92 17.19 30.73 2.41
N GLY A 93 17.40 30.63 3.72
CA GLY A 93 17.92 29.46 4.42
C GLY A 93 17.04 29.00 5.59
N PRO A 94 17.56 28.10 6.46
CA PRO A 94 16.80 27.53 7.56
C PRO A 94 16.38 28.54 8.64
N ALA A 95 17.15 29.62 8.80
CA ALA A 95 16.86 30.69 9.75
C ALA A 95 15.62 31.52 9.35
N ASP A 96 15.29 31.52 8.06
CA ASP A 96 14.19 32.31 7.49
C ASP A 96 12.83 31.59 7.54
N GLY A 97 12.70 30.53 8.35
CA GLY A 97 11.43 29.81 8.54
C GLY A 97 11.17 28.65 7.58
N LEU A 98 12.19 28.22 6.80
CA LEU A 98 12.12 27.03 5.95
C LEU A 98 12.77 25.82 6.62
N ARG A 99 12.01 24.76 6.91
CA ARG A 99 12.56 23.56 7.57
C ARG A 99 12.16 22.27 6.87
N PHE A 100 13.11 21.35 6.74
CA PHE A 100 12.81 19.98 6.32
C PHE A 100 12.51 19.09 7.51
N VAL A 101 11.46 18.29 7.38
CA VAL A 101 11.11 17.25 8.36
C VAL A 101 10.84 15.95 7.62
N ALA A 102 11.43 14.85 8.10
CA ALA A 102 11.17 13.53 7.53
C ALA A 102 9.68 13.17 7.67
N PRO A 103 9.07 12.44 6.71
CA PRO A 103 7.63 12.18 6.70
C PRO A 103 7.08 11.55 7.99
N ASP A 104 7.82 10.59 8.58
CA ASP A 104 7.41 9.91 9.81
C ASP A 104 7.45 10.85 11.03
N ALA A 105 8.53 11.63 11.16
CA ALA A 105 8.69 12.61 12.23
C ALA A 105 7.65 13.74 12.12
N LEU A 106 7.35 14.19 10.90
CA LEU A 106 6.32 15.20 10.67
C LEU A 106 4.94 14.68 11.06
N ALA A 107 4.64 13.43 10.72
CA ALA A 107 3.34 12.86 11.06
C ALA A 107 3.17 12.60 12.57
N ALA A 108 4.26 12.32 13.30
CA ALA A 108 4.25 12.27 14.76
C ALA A 108 4.01 13.66 15.36
N ALA A 109 4.79 14.67 14.93
CA ALA A 109 4.66 16.04 15.41
C ALA A 109 3.26 16.63 15.17
N LEU A 110 2.65 16.35 14.01
CA LEU A 110 1.29 16.80 13.70
C LEU A 110 0.20 16.05 14.48
N ALA A 111 0.48 14.83 14.97
CA ALA A 111 -0.44 14.07 15.81
C ALA A 111 -0.41 14.58 17.25
N ASP A 112 0.77 14.82 17.82
CA ASP A 112 0.93 15.35 19.18
C ASP A 112 0.32 16.76 19.32
N GLN A 113 0.34 17.54 18.25
CA GLN A 113 -0.29 18.86 18.19
C GLN A 113 -1.82 18.83 18.06
N ALA A 114 -2.45 17.67 17.87
CA ALA A 114 -3.92 17.55 17.79
C ALA A 114 -4.60 17.69 19.15
N ASP A 115 -3.89 17.40 20.24
CA ASP A 115 -4.43 17.40 21.60
C ASP A 115 -4.36 18.78 22.30
N ASP A 116 -3.68 19.78 21.70
CA ASP A 116 -3.63 21.15 22.21
C ASP A 116 -3.93 22.18 21.08
N PRO A 117 -5.17 22.69 20.99
CA PRO A 117 -5.58 23.68 19.98
C PRO A 117 -4.97 25.07 20.20
N THR A 118 -4.25 25.31 21.30
CA THR A 118 -3.60 26.59 21.59
C THR A 118 -2.14 26.66 21.13
N ASN A 119 -1.56 25.54 20.66
CA ASN A 119 -0.20 25.50 20.17
C ASN A 119 -0.10 26.09 18.74
N SER A 120 0.33 27.35 18.67
CA SER A 120 0.51 28.17 17.48
C SER A 120 1.69 27.77 16.57
N ALA A 121 2.33 26.62 16.82
CA ALA A 121 3.49 26.11 16.06
C ALA A 121 3.12 25.26 14.81
N ARG A 122 1.89 25.36 14.28
CA ARG A 122 1.50 24.67 13.04
C ARG A 122 1.94 25.46 11.81
N PRO A 123 2.49 24.82 10.77
CA PRO A 123 2.93 25.55 9.59
C PRO A 123 1.76 26.04 8.75
N ASN A 124 1.83 27.30 8.33
CA ASN A 124 0.85 27.91 7.43
C ASN A 124 0.85 27.19 6.07
N LEU A 125 1.99 26.64 5.66
CA LEU A 125 2.18 25.93 4.40
C LEU A 125 3.08 24.69 4.58
N LEU A 126 2.57 23.54 4.15
CA LEU A 126 3.35 22.31 4.00
C LEU A 126 3.63 22.07 2.51
N LEU A 127 4.90 21.86 2.16
CA LEU A 127 5.35 21.47 0.84
C LEU A 127 5.78 20.00 0.86
N ILE A 128 5.13 19.16 0.06
CA ILE A 128 5.50 17.74 -0.09
C ILE A 128 6.11 17.55 -1.48
N ASP A 129 7.41 17.32 -1.55
CA ASP A 129 8.08 17.02 -2.82
C ASP A 129 8.21 15.51 -3.07
N GLU A 130 8.12 15.10 -4.33
CA GLU A 130 8.11 13.69 -4.77
C GLU A 130 7.15 12.81 -3.94
N ALA A 131 5.91 13.26 -3.76
CA ALA A 131 4.90 12.64 -2.91
C ALA A 131 4.64 11.15 -3.24
N ALA A 132 4.83 10.74 -4.49
CA ALA A 132 4.72 9.33 -4.91
C ALA A 132 5.74 8.39 -4.25
N GLY A 133 6.85 8.93 -3.72
CA GLY A 133 7.81 8.15 -2.95
C GLY A 133 7.45 7.98 -1.47
N ILE A 134 6.42 8.68 -0.97
CA ILE A 134 5.93 8.57 0.40
C ILE A 134 4.83 7.50 0.46
N PRO A 135 4.84 6.58 1.45
CA PRO A 135 3.77 5.61 1.60
C PRO A 135 2.39 6.26 1.66
N ALA A 136 1.45 5.77 0.85
CA ALA A 136 0.11 6.36 0.76
C ALA A 136 -0.59 6.54 2.12
N PRO A 137 -0.57 5.57 3.08
CA PRO A 137 -1.18 5.77 4.39
C PRO A 137 -0.56 6.93 5.19
N LEU A 138 0.76 7.09 5.10
CA LEU A 138 1.48 8.17 5.75
C LEU A 138 1.11 9.52 5.11
N LEU A 139 1.07 9.56 3.78
CA LEU A 139 0.67 10.76 3.05
C LEU A 139 -0.78 11.17 3.36
N GLU A 140 -1.71 10.21 3.47
CA GLU A 140 -3.09 10.50 3.89
C GLU A 140 -3.16 11.09 5.29
N ARG A 141 -2.36 10.57 6.22
CA ARG A 141 -2.27 11.11 7.59
C ARG A 141 -1.76 12.55 7.59
N LEU A 142 -0.70 12.84 6.81
CA LEU A 142 -0.18 14.20 6.64
C LEU A 142 -1.21 15.16 6.04
N VAL A 143 -1.90 14.74 4.97
CA VAL A 143 -2.96 15.53 4.33
C VAL A 143 -4.08 15.83 5.32
N ARG A 144 -4.57 14.82 6.05
CA ARG A 144 -5.65 15.00 7.03
C ARG A 144 -5.24 15.94 8.15
N ALA A 145 -4.09 15.70 8.78
CA ALA A 145 -3.63 16.50 9.91
C ALA A 145 -3.44 17.98 9.51
N GLN A 146 -2.82 18.23 8.34
CA GLN A 146 -2.61 19.59 7.84
C GLN A 146 -3.93 20.30 7.52
N LEU A 147 -4.89 19.61 6.87
CA LEU A 147 -6.15 20.23 6.46
C LEU A 147 -7.16 20.38 7.61
N GLN A 148 -7.19 19.47 8.58
CA GLN A 148 -8.01 19.63 9.80
C GLN A 148 -7.56 20.84 10.61
N GLY A 149 -6.25 21.13 10.64
CA GLY A 149 -5.67 22.27 11.33
C GLY A 149 -5.80 23.63 10.65
N GLY A 150 -6.65 23.80 9.64
CA GLY A 150 -6.75 25.07 8.89
C GLY A 150 -5.58 25.36 7.93
N GLY A 151 -4.51 24.55 7.96
CA GLY A 151 -3.31 24.72 7.14
C GLY A 151 -3.51 24.49 5.64
N ARG A 152 -2.47 24.81 4.87
CA ARG A 152 -2.44 24.67 3.41
C ARG A 152 -1.35 23.71 2.96
N LEU A 153 -1.56 23.10 1.80
CA LEU A 153 -0.72 22.02 1.31
C LEU A 153 -0.45 22.14 -0.20
N VAL A 154 0.82 22.03 -0.57
CA VAL A 154 1.22 21.84 -1.97
C VAL A 154 1.98 20.53 -2.07
N MET A 155 1.62 19.70 -3.04
CA MET A 155 2.36 18.48 -3.34
C MET A 155 2.93 18.50 -4.75
N SER A 156 4.11 17.94 -4.91
CA SER A 156 4.76 17.67 -6.20
C SER A 156 4.88 16.16 -6.37
N THR A 157 4.54 15.65 -7.55
CA THR A 157 4.71 14.22 -7.85
C THR A 157 5.09 13.97 -9.31
N THR A 158 5.97 13.01 -9.52
CA THR A 158 6.37 12.58 -10.87
C THR A 158 5.37 11.56 -11.41
N VAL A 159 4.74 11.80 -12.55
CA VAL A 159 3.76 10.87 -13.18
C VAL A 159 4.39 9.97 -14.26
N HIS A 160 5.43 10.47 -14.93
CA HIS A 160 6.17 9.80 -16.00
C HIS A 160 7.67 9.89 -15.74
N GLY A 161 8.39 8.75 -15.80
CA GLY A 161 9.85 8.72 -15.66
C GLY A 161 10.41 7.41 -15.13
N TYR A 162 11.72 7.25 -15.30
CA TYR A 162 12.49 6.04 -14.96
C TYR A 162 12.62 5.75 -13.46
N GLU A 163 12.29 6.68 -12.55
CA GLU A 163 12.34 6.39 -11.09
C GLU A 163 11.09 5.68 -10.56
N GLY A 164 10.10 5.42 -11.43
CA GLY A 164 9.18 4.31 -11.22
C GLY A 164 8.08 4.48 -10.19
N THR A 165 7.91 5.63 -9.57
CA THR A 165 6.91 5.83 -8.49
C THR A 165 5.56 6.38 -8.98
N GLY A 166 5.46 6.81 -10.24
CA GLY A 166 4.45 7.82 -10.61
C GLY A 166 3.05 7.36 -10.98
N ARG A 167 2.94 6.40 -11.90
CA ARG A 167 1.69 6.21 -12.66
C ARG A 167 0.59 5.54 -11.82
N GLY A 168 0.92 4.45 -11.13
CA GLY A 168 -0.02 3.73 -10.26
C GLY A 168 -0.39 4.48 -8.98
N PHE A 169 0.55 5.26 -8.43
CA PHE A 169 0.31 6.15 -7.29
C PHE A 169 -0.63 7.30 -7.68
N ALA A 170 -0.32 8.04 -8.75
CA ALA A 170 -1.11 9.21 -9.15
C ALA A 170 -2.58 8.83 -9.41
N VAL A 171 -2.85 7.78 -10.17
CA VAL A 171 -4.24 7.39 -10.47
C VAL A 171 -5.04 7.04 -9.20
N ARG A 172 -4.43 6.34 -8.23
CA ARG A 172 -5.17 5.87 -7.04
C ARG A 172 -5.23 6.89 -5.92
N PHE A 173 -4.14 7.63 -5.69
CA PHE A 173 -4.08 8.62 -4.63
C PHE A 173 -4.86 9.88 -5.00
N LEU A 174 -4.80 10.34 -6.26
CA LEU A 174 -5.60 11.50 -6.69
C LEU A 174 -7.10 11.21 -6.56
N ALA A 175 -7.56 10.01 -6.92
CA ALA A 175 -8.96 9.60 -6.67
C ALA A 175 -9.32 9.49 -5.17
N ARG A 176 -8.34 9.39 -4.27
CA ARG A 176 -8.58 9.48 -2.82
C ARG A 176 -8.67 10.92 -2.35
N LEU A 177 -7.96 11.85 -3.00
CA LEU A 177 -8.03 13.28 -2.68
C LEU A 177 -9.44 13.84 -2.84
N ASP A 178 -10.22 13.33 -3.79
CA ASP A 178 -11.63 13.72 -3.95
C ASP A 178 -12.45 13.55 -2.65
N ARG A 179 -12.10 12.53 -1.84
CA ARG A 179 -12.72 12.30 -0.52
C ARG A 179 -12.00 12.99 0.62
N LEU A 180 -10.67 13.11 0.55
CA LEU A 180 -9.85 13.63 1.65
C LEU A 180 -9.82 15.16 1.70
N ALA A 181 -9.91 15.80 0.55
CA ALA A 181 -9.76 17.24 0.38
C ALA A 181 -10.63 17.72 -0.79
N PRO A 182 -11.97 17.77 -0.64
CA PRO A 182 -12.85 18.30 -1.68
C PRO A 182 -12.40 19.70 -2.13
N GLY A 183 -12.40 19.94 -3.44
CA GLY A 183 -11.95 21.21 -4.02
C GLY A 183 -10.43 21.36 -4.19
N TRP A 184 -9.66 20.27 -4.11
CA TRP A 184 -8.25 20.27 -4.49
C TRP A 184 -8.06 20.59 -5.99
N ARG A 185 -6.91 21.17 -6.36
CA ARG A 185 -6.58 21.52 -7.75
C ARG A 185 -5.33 20.80 -8.23
N MET A 186 -5.33 20.38 -9.50
CA MET A 186 -4.16 19.82 -10.18
C MET A 186 -3.59 20.79 -11.20
N LEU A 187 -2.26 20.88 -11.31
CA LEU A 187 -1.55 21.52 -12.42
C LEU A 187 -0.56 20.53 -13.03
N ARG A 188 -0.44 20.57 -14.36
CA ARG A 188 0.48 19.73 -15.13
C ARG A 188 1.61 20.58 -15.71
N LEU A 189 2.84 20.09 -15.57
CA LEU A 189 4.01 20.66 -16.26
C LEU A 189 4.49 19.63 -17.29
N GLU A 190 4.53 20.03 -18.55
CA GLU A 190 4.85 19.20 -19.71
C GLU A 190 6.10 19.69 -20.41
N THR A 191 6.38 20.99 -20.40
CA THR A 191 7.53 21.61 -21.06
C THR A 191 8.84 21.26 -20.32
N PRO A 192 9.81 20.56 -20.96
CA PRO A 192 11.12 20.33 -20.37
C PRO A 192 11.86 21.64 -20.10
N VAL A 193 12.64 21.65 -19.02
CA VAL A 193 13.46 22.82 -18.65
C VAL A 193 14.95 22.56 -18.70
N ARG A 194 15.36 21.29 -18.89
CA ARG A 194 16.76 20.86 -18.93
C ARG A 194 17.26 20.59 -20.36
N TRP A 195 16.35 20.32 -21.28
CA TRP A 195 16.60 19.99 -22.68
C TRP A 195 15.46 20.56 -23.55
N ALA A 196 15.53 20.41 -24.87
CA ALA A 196 14.53 20.91 -25.80
C ALA A 196 13.24 20.06 -25.81
N SER A 197 12.10 20.64 -26.18
CA SER A 197 10.81 19.93 -26.20
C SER A 197 10.75 18.76 -27.18
N ASP A 198 11.60 18.77 -28.19
CA ASP A 198 11.70 17.84 -29.31
C ASP A 198 12.99 16.99 -29.24
N ASP A 199 13.56 16.80 -28.06
CA ASP A 199 14.78 16.01 -27.88
C ASP A 199 14.58 14.54 -28.35
N PRO A 200 15.28 14.10 -29.42
CA PRO A 200 15.13 12.75 -29.96
C PRO A 200 15.62 11.68 -28.99
N LEU A 201 16.56 11.99 -28.08
CA LEU A 201 17.05 11.07 -27.07
C LEU A 201 16.00 10.85 -25.96
N GLU A 202 15.24 11.88 -25.58
CA GLU A 202 14.11 11.70 -24.66
C GLU A 202 13.06 10.75 -25.27
N THR A 203 12.74 10.96 -26.54
CA THR A 203 11.79 10.12 -27.29
C THR A 203 12.28 8.67 -27.36
N LEU A 204 13.54 8.46 -27.77
CA LEU A 204 14.14 7.13 -27.86
C LEU A 204 14.17 6.40 -26.51
N LEU A 205 14.56 7.08 -25.43
CA LEU A 205 14.54 6.50 -24.08
C LEU A 205 13.11 6.17 -23.62
N GLY A 206 12.13 7.00 -23.98
CA GLY A 206 10.72 6.76 -23.72
C GLY A 206 10.23 5.47 -24.36
N GLN A 207 10.59 5.25 -25.64
CA GLN A 207 10.24 4.05 -26.40
C GLN A 207 10.99 2.81 -25.90
N LEU A 208 12.32 2.87 -25.77
CA LEU A 208 13.15 1.73 -25.34
C LEU A 208 12.76 1.20 -23.95
N LEU A 209 12.42 2.10 -23.02
CA LEU A 209 12.04 1.72 -21.66
C LEU A 209 10.54 1.52 -21.49
N LEU A 210 9.76 1.62 -22.59
CA LEU A 210 8.31 1.53 -22.61
C LEU A 210 7.66 2.42 -21.54
N LEU A 211 8.22 3.61 -21.33
CA LEU A 211 7.81 4.49 -20.25
C LEU A 211 6.37 4.92 -20.41
N ASP A 212 5.86 4.97 -21.64
CA ASP A 212 4.53 5.36 -22.05
C ASP A 212 3.53 4.20 -22.15
N ALA A 213 3.98 2.94 -22.05
CA ALA A 213 3.14 1.76 -22.22
C ALA A 213 1.86 1.81 -21.38
N ALA A 214 0.77 1.45 -22.04
CA ALA A 214 -0.58 1.47 -21.48
C ALA A 214 -1.32 0.19 -21.91
N PRO A 215 -2.31 -0.25 -21.10
CA PRO A 215 -3.26 -1.24 -21.59
C PRO A 215 -3.96 -0.76 -22.88
N ALA A 216 -4.57 -1.68 -23.62
CA ALA A 216 -5.45 -1.33 -24.72
C ALA A 216 -6.54 -0.34 -24.25
N ALA A 217 -6.89 0.65 -25.08
CA ALA A 217 -7.87 1.66 -24.70
C ALA A 217 -9.27 1.06 -24.45
N THR A 218 -9.67 0.13 -25.32
CA THR A 218 -10.95 -0.58 -25.25
C THR A 218 -10.72 -2.02 -24.81
N PRO A 219 -11.38 -2.51 -23.75
CA PRO A 219 -11.32 -3.93 -23.43
C PRO A 219 -11.97 -4.73 -24.56
N GLY A 220 -11.28 -5.77 -25.05
CA GLY A 220 -11.92 -6.83 -25.84
C GLY A 220 -12.96 -7.61 -25.04
N ASP A 221 -13.69 -8.53 -25.68
CA ASP A 221 -14.75 -9.31 -25.04
C ASP A 221 -14.19 -10.26 -23.96
N PRO A 222 -14.57 -10.09 -22.66
CA PRO A 222 -14.17 -10.99 -21.58
C PRO A 222 -14.65 -12.43 -21.76
N ALA A 223 -15.79 -12.67 -22.43
CA ALA A 223 -16.33 -14.00 -22.62
C ALA A 223 -15.49 -14.81 -23.62
N ALA A 224 -15.11 -14.20 -24.74
CA ALA A 224 -14.23 -14.81 -25.74
C ALA A 224 -12.74 -14.91 -25.34
N ALA A 225 -12.36 -14.43 -24.15
CA ALA A 225 -10.97 -14.43 -23.70
C ALA A 225 -10.39 -15.85 -23.58
N ARG A 226 -9.19 -16.08 -24.13
CA ARG A 226 -8.45 -17.34 -24.07
C ARG A 226 -7.11 -17.17 -23.37
N LEU A 227 -6.65 -18.23 -22.71
CA LEU A 227 -5.38 -18.27 -21.99
C LEU A 227 -4.24 -18.59 -22.94
N TYR A 228 -3.19 -17.79 -22.90
CA TYR A 228 -1.95 -18.02 -23.64
C TYR A 228 -0.75 -17.89 -22.72
N TRP A 229 0.22 -18.79 -22.90
CA TRP A 229 1.56 -18.64 -22.33
C TRP A 229 2.44 -17.99 -23.38
N LEU A 230 3.13 -16.94 -22.99
CA LEU A 230 3.97 -16.17 -23.90
C LEU A 230 5.39 -16.71 -23.87
N ASP A 231 5.93 -16.91 -25.06
CA ASP A 231 7.37 -17.07 -25.26
C ASP A 231 8.04 -15.69 -25.19
N ARG A 232 9.15 -15.59 -24.46
CA ARG A 232 9.80 -14.30 -24.18
C ARG A 232 10.49 -13.74 -25.42
N ASP A 233 11.11 -14.59 -26.23
CA ASP A 233 11.84 -14.16 -27.42
C ASP A 233 10.86 -13.68 -28.49
N ARG A 234 9.72 -14.37 -28.65
CA ARG A 234 8.61 -13.87 -29.48
C ARG A 234 8.05 -12.56 -28.96
N LEU A 235 7.79 -12.45 -27.66
CA LEU A 235 7.27 -11.22 -27.05
C LEU A 235 8.21 -10.02 -27.25
N ALA A 236 9.53 -10.24 -27.19
CA ALA A 236 10.52 -9.18 -27.41
C ALA A 236 10.47 -8.61 -28.84
N THR A 237 9.94 -9.36 -29.80
CA THR A 237 9.78 -8.94 -31.21
C THR A 237 8.37 -8.42 -31.54
N ASP A 238 7.39 -8.62 -30.65
CA ASP A 238 6.01 -8.13 -30.81
C ASP A 238 5.78 -6.91 -29.90
N GLU A 239 6.19 -5.74 -30.39
CA GLU A 239 6.08 -4.49 -29.63
C GLU A 239 4.62 -4.15 -29.22
N PRO A 240 3.59 -4.26 -30.09
CA PRO A 240 2.21 -4.02 -29.68
C PRO A 240 1.75 -4.91 -28.51
N LEU A 241 2.07 -6.20 -28.54
CA LEU A 241 1.72 -7.12 -27.46
C LEU A 241 2.51 -6.80 -26.18
N LEU A 242 3.82 -6.55 -26.31
CA LEU A 242 4.69 -6.18 -25.19
C LEU A 242 4.20 -4.91 -24.49
N ARG A 243 3.79 -3.89 -25.26
CA ARG A 243 3.23 -2.64 -24.73
C ARG A 243 1.94 -2.86 -23.94
N GLN A 244 1.04 -3.71 -24.44
CA GLN A 244 -0.20 -4.05 -23.71
C GLN A 244 0.09 -4.83 -22.42
N VAL A 245 0.96 -5.85 -22.48
CA VAL A 245 1.33 -6.68 -21.34
C VAL A 245 2.04 -5.87 -20.27
N PHE A 246 3.08 -5.13 -20.67
CA PHE A 246 3.84 -4.28 -19.76
C PHE A 246 2.94 -3.17 -19.21
N GLY A 247 2.18 -2.48 -20.06
CA GLY A 247 1.21 -1.47 -19.66
C GLY A 247 0.23 -1.97 -18.59
N LEU A 248 -0.31 -3.18 -18.74
CA LEU A 248 -1.15 -3.84 -17.72
C LEU A 248 -0.39 -4.15 -16.43
N LEU A 249 0.82 -4.71 -16.50
CA LEU A 249 1.64 -5.02 -15.32
C LEU A 249 2.08 -3.77 -14.54
N MET A 250 2.05 -2.61 -15.19
CA MET A 250 2.29 -1.31 -14.57
C MET A 250 1.04 -0.76 -13.87
N LEU A 251 -0.16 -1.29 -14.17
CA LEU A 251 -1.40 -0.86 -13.53
C LEU A 251 -1.45 -1.32 -12.07
N GLY A 252 -1.49 -0.36 -11.16
CA GLY A 252 -1.82 -0.60 -9.75
C GLY A 252 -0.63 -0.94 -8.85
N HIS A 253 0.59 -0.99 -9.38
CA HIS A 253 1.81 -1.10 -8.59
C HIS A 253 2.34 0.29 -8.22
N TYR A 254 2.70 0.46 -6.94
CA TYR A 254 3.19 1.73 -6.39
C TYR A 254 4.59 2.09 -6.88
N GLN A 255 5.38 1.08 -7.26
CA GLN A 255 6.74 1.27 -7.77
C GLN A 255 7.00 0.28 -8.90
N THR A 256 7.47 0.80 -10.02
CA THR A 256 7.74 0.07 -11.25
C THR A 256 9.00 0.65 -11.89
N ARG A 257 10.11 -0.08 -11.85
CA ARG A 257 11.40 0.43 -12.33
C ARG A 257 11.62 -0.02 -13.78
N PRO A 258 12.41 0.70 -14.59
CA PRO A 258 12.81 0.24 -15.92
C PRO A 258 13.47 -1.14 -15.90
N THR A 259 14.16 -1.48 -14.81
CA THR A 259 14.70 -2.83 -14.58
C THR A 259 13.63 -3.93 -14.57
N ASP A 260 12.36 -3.60 -14.32
CA ASP A 260 11.26 -4.56 -14.36
C ASP A 260 11.03 -5.08 -15.78
N LEU A 261 11.18 -4.23 -16.82
CA LEU A 261 11.10 -4.65 -18.21
C LEU A 261 12.23 -5.63 -18.55
N ARG A 262 13.46 -5.30 -18.12
CA ARG A 262 14.62 -6.19 -18.26
C ARG A 262 14.38 -7.52 -17.56
N HIS A 263 13.94 -7.52 -16.30
CA HIS A 263 13.68 -8.76 -15.57
C HIS A 263 12.58 -9.59 -16.25
N LEU A 264 11.54 -8.94 -16.77
CA LEU A 264 10.45 -9.61 -17.49
C LEU A 264 10.95 -10.38 -18.71
N LEU A 265 11.89 -9.83 -19.47
CA LEU A 265 12.43 -10.46 -20.68
C LEU A 265 13.59 -11.42 -20.37
N ASP A 266 14.50 -11.06 -19.46
CA ASP A 266 15.74 -11.81 -19.21
C ASP A 266 15.61 -12.88 -18.12
N GLY A 267 14.63 -12.78 -17.22
CA GLY A 267 14.60 -13.57 -15.98
C GLY A 267 14.42 -15.08 -16.22
N PRO A 268 15.42 -15.93 -15.94
CA PRO A 268 15.44 -17.32 -16.41
C PRO A 268 14.37 -18.21 -15.78
N ASN A 269 13.87 -17.83 -14.60
CA ASN A 269 12.79 -18.53 -13.91
C ASN A 269 11.43 -17.82 -14.05
N LEU A 270 11.34 -16.78 -14.89
CA LEU A 270 10.11 -16.02 -15.12
C LEU A 270 9.38 -16.51 -16.36
N ALA A 271 8.05 -16.50 -16.28
CA ALA A 271 7.16 -16.77 -17.39
C ALA A 271 5.96 -15.82 -17.36
N LEU A 272 5.32 -15.65 -18.51
CA LEU A 272 4.16 -14.78 -18.68
C LEU A 272 2.97 -15.58 -19.19
N ALA A 273 1.81 -15.33 -18.59
CA ALA A 273 0.54 -15.83 -19.04
C ALA A 273 -0.44 -14.67 -19.24
N ILE A 274 -1.23 -14.72 -20.29
CA ILE A 274 -2.24 -13.70 -20.61
C ILE A 274 -3.61 -14.32 -20.85
N LEU A 275 -4.67 -13.57 -20.55
CA LEU A 275 -5.97 -13.76 -21.15
C LEU A 275 -6.16 -12.71 -22.24
N ALA A 276 -6.41 -13.14 -23.47
CA ALA A 276 -6.59 -12.24 -24.61
C ALA A 276 -7.82 -12.61 -25.46
N SER A 277 -8.44 -11.60 -26.06
CA SER A 277 -9.61 -11.70 -26.93
C SER A 277 -9.44 -10.75 -28.12
N GLY A 278 -9.50 -11.27 -29.35
CA GLY A 278 -9.36 -10.46 -30.57
C GLY A 278 -8.07 -9.63 -30.63
N GLY A 279 -6.93 -10.16 -30.15
CA GLY A 279 -5.65 -9.43 -30.10
C GLY A 279 -5.49 -8.46 -28.93
N THR A 280 -6.54 -8.25 -28.12
CA THR A 280 -6.50 -7.39 -26.93
C THR A 280 -6.20 -8.19 -25.68
N VAL A 281 -5.21 -7.75 -24.90
CA VAL A 281 -4.87 -8.35 -23.60
C VAL A 281 -5.82 -7.84 -22.52
N LEU A 282 -6.52 -8.76 -21.85
CA LEU A 282 -7.51 -8.46 -20.81
C LEU A 282 -7.00 -8.73 -19.39
N ALA A 283 -6.11 -9.71 -19.24
CA ALA A 283 -5.41 -9.97 -18.00
C ALA A 283 -4.02 -10.52 -18.28
N THR A 284 -3.09 -10.31 -17.35
CA THR A 284 -1.72 -10.82 -17.45
C THR A 284 -1.20 -11.21 -16.06
N ALA A 285 -0.38 -12.24 -16.01
CA ALA A 285 0.34 -12.66 -14.83
C ALA A 285 1.81 -12.91 -15.15
N LEU A 286 2.69 -12.27 -14.39
CA LEU A 286 4.11 -12.59 -14.32
C LEU A 286 4.30 -13.60 -13.20
N VAL A 287 4.84 -14.76 -13.53
CA VAL A 287 5.05 -15.86 -12.57
C VAL A 287 6.53 -16.24 -12.50
N ALA A 288 6.96 -16.72 -11.34
CA ALA A 288 8.31 -17.20 -11.07
C ALA A 288 8.29 -18.65 -10.61
N ARG A 289 9.15 -19.49 -11.18
CA ARG A 289 9.41 -20.84 -10.67
C ARG A 289 10.39 -20.74 -9.52
N GLU A 290 10.02 -21.34 -8.38
CA GLU A 290 10.85 -21.32 -7.16
C GLU A 290 10.92 -22.69 -6.49
N GLY A 291 11.88 -22.86 -5.58
CA GLY A 291 12.05 -24.07 -4.78
C GLY A 291 12.87 -25.14 -5.48
N ARG A 292 12.63 -26.41 -5.14
CA ARG A 292 13.46 -27.57 -5.51
C ARG A 292 14.94 -27.36 -5.17
N LEU A 293 15.19 -26.72 -4.02
CA LEU A 293 16.55 -26.45 -3.57
C LEU A 293 17.19 -27.73 -3.02
N ALA A 294 18.51 -27.86 -3.22
CA ALA A 294 19.28 -29.01 -2.77
C ALA A 294 19.10 -29.23 -1.25
N PRO A 295 18.98 -30.48 -0.78
CA PRO A 295 18.79 -30.80 0.65
C PRO A 295 19.78 -30.10 1.59
N ALA A 296 21.04 -29.98 1.17
CA ALA A 296 22.10 -29.30 1.91
C ALA A 296 21.84 -27.80 2.20
N LEU A 297 20.90 -27.16 1.49
CA LEU A 297 20.55 -25.75 1.68
C LEU A 297 19.38 -25.53 2.66
N LEU A 298 18.60 -26.56 3.00
CA LEU A 298 17.37 -26.41 3.77
C LEU A 298 17.65 -25.87 5.18
N GLU A 299 18.57 -26.51 5.90
CA GLU A 299 18.97 -26.10 7.26
C GLU A 299 19.67 -24.72 7.27
N PRO A 300 20.66 -24.41 6.41
CA PRO A 300 21.24 -23.08 6.36
C PRO A 300 20.23 -21.96 6.03
N ILE A 301 19.22 -22.23 5.20
CA ILE A 301 18.14 -21.26 4.92
C ILE A 301 17.28 -21.07 6.17
N PHE A 302 16.89 -22.17 6.82
CA PHE A 302 16.08 -22.13 8.04
C PHE A 302 16.79 -21.36 9.16
N ALA A 303 18.09 -21.59 9.34
CA ALA A 303 18.94 -20.88 10.29
C ALA A 303 19.26 -19.42 9.88
N GLY A 304 18.80 -18.97 8.71
CA GLY A 304 19.02 -17.61 8.22
C GLY A 304 20.44 -17.32 7.70
N GLN A 305 21.29 -18.35 7.57
CA GLN A 305 22.69 -18.25 7.14
C GLN A 305 22.83 -18.14 5.61
N ARG A 306 21.87 -18.70 4.85
CA ARG A 306 21.84 -18.64 3.38
C ARG A 306 20.53 -18.03 2.89
N ARG A 307 20.63 -17.23 1.83
CA ARG A 307 19.47 -16.63 1.14
C ARG A 307 19.61 -16.73 -0.38
N PRO A 308 19.28 -17.88 -0.99
CA PRO A 308 19.36 -18.05 -2.44
C PRO A 308 18.55 -16.99 -3.19
N ARG A 309 19.11 -16.42 -4.26
CA ARG A 309 18.38 -15.42 -5.05
C ARG A 309 17.24 -16.08 -5.82
N GLY A 310 16.12 -15.37 -5.97
CA GLY A 310 14.99 -15.83 -6.81
C GLY A 310 13.99 -16.79 -6.15
N HIS A 311 14.11 -17.11 -4.85
CA HIS A 311 13.26 -18.09 -4.16
C HIS A 311 12.49 -17.50 -2.97
N LEU A 312 11.59 -16.55 -3.22
CA LEU A 312 10.94 -15.78 -2.15
C LEU A 312 10.02 -16.62 -1.24
N LEU A 313 9.08 -17.40 -1.80
CA LEU A 313 8.14 -18.15 -0.96
C LEU A 313 8.84 -19.23 -0.14
N PRO A 314 9.69 -20.09 -0.72
CA PRO A 314 10.30 -21.17 0.03
C PRO A 314 11.18 -20.65 1.18
N GLN A 315 11.92 -19.56 0.95
CA GLN A 315 12.72 -18.92 2.01
C GLN A 315 11.85 -18.30 3.10
N THR A 316 10.76 -17.62 2.73
CA THR A 316 9.85 -17.00 3.70
C THR A 316 9.19 -18.07 4.57
N LEU A 317 8.72 -19.15 3.97
CA LEU A 317 8.09 -20.27 4.69
C LEU A 317 9.08 -20.98 5.61
N SER A 318 10.33 -21.14 5.18
CA SER A 318 11.38 -21.73 6.02
C SER A 318 11.78 -20.81 7.17
N ALA A 319 12.36 -19.65 6.86
CA ALA A 319 12.98 -18.76 7.83
C ALA A 319 11.98 -17.98 8.71
N HIS A 320 10.75 -17.77 8.26
CA HIS A 320 9.76 -16.95 8.97
C HIS A 320 8.48 -17.71 9.37
N ALA A 321 8.09 -18.78 8.67
CA ALA A 321 6.95 -19.61 9.07
C ALA A 321 7.36 -20.88 9.82
N GLY A 322 8.65 -21.18 9.93
CA GLY A 322 9.16 -22.32 10.69
C GLY A 322 9.03 -23.66 9.95
N LEU A 323 9.01 -23.66 8.62
CA LEU A 323 8.78 -24.85 7.79
C LEU A 323 10.07 -25.25 7.05
N VAL A 324 10.93 -26.01 7.73
CA VAL A 324 12.27 -26.42 7.25
C VAL A 324 12.25 -27.05 5.86
N THR A 325 11.23 -27.86 5.53
CA THR A 325 11.15 -28.60 4.26
C THR A 325 10.59 -27.79 3.10
N ALA A 326 10.05 -26.58 3.34
CA ALA A 326 9.47 -25.74 2.29
C ALA A 326 10.42 -25.47 1.10
N PRO A 327 11.73 -25.18 1.30
CA PRO A 327 12.69 -24.95 0.21
C PRO A 327 12.84 -26.11 -0.79
N GLY A 328 12.55 -27.34 -0.36
CA GLY A 328 12.65 -28.54 -1.21
C GLY A 328 11.51 -28.71 -2.20
N LEU A 329 10.35 -28.08 -1.98
CA LEU A 329 9.18 -28.24 -2.85
C LEU A 329 9.23 -27.33 -4.08
N GLY A 330 8.47 -27.65 -5.12
CA GLY A 330 8.33 -26.82 -6.33
C GLY A 330 7.17 -25.83 -6.22
N TYR A 331 7.42 -24.57 -6.60
CA TYR A 331 6.43 -23.49 -6.53
C TYR A 331 6.28 -22.78 -7.88
N LEU A 332 5.05 -22.42 -8.21
CA LEU A 332 4.76 -21.32 -9.13
C LEU A 332 4.33 -20.10 -8.29
N ARG A 333 5.19 -19.09 -8.18
CA ARG A 333 4.86 -17.84 -7.50
C ARG A 333 4.28 -16.85 -8.50
N VAL A 334 3.08 -16.36 -8.25
CA VAL A 334 2.54 -15.17 -8.93
C VAL A 334 3.27 -13.94 -8.40
N VAL A 335 4.13 -13.35 -9.25
CA VAL A 335 4.90 -12.13 -8.95
C VAL A 335 4.00 -10.91 -9.09
N ARG A 336 3.26 -10.85 -10.19
CA ARG A 336 2.27 -9.80 -10.48
C ARG A 336 1.09 -10.41 -11.22
N ILE A 337 -0.09 -9.89 -10.94
CA ILE A 337 -1.31 -10.20 -11.68
C ILE A 337 -2.08 -8.90 -11.89
N ALA A 338 -2.49 -8.66 -13.13
CA ALA A 338 -3.23 -7.46 -13.52
C ALA A 338 -4.41 -7.84 -14.40
N VAL A 339 -5.54 -7.15 -14.19
CA VAL A 339 -6.75 -7.25 -15.01
C VAL A 339 -7.09 -5.85 -15.51
N HIS A 340 -7.37 -5.77 -16.81
CA HIS A 340 -7.76 -4.54 -17.49
C HIS A 340 -8.90 -3.84 -16.73
N PRO A 341 -8.79 -2.52 -16.43
CA PRO A 341 -9.78 -1.81 -15.63
C PRO A 341 -11.22 -1.95 -16.14
N GLY A 342 -11.42 -1.84 -17.46
CA GLY A 342 -12.70 -2.02 -18.12
C GLY A 342 -13.22 -3.47 -18.18
N ALA A 343 -12.39 -4.46 -17.85
CA ALA A 343 -12.76 -5.88 -17.84
C ALA A 343 -12.79 -6.49 -16.42
N ARG A 344 -12.68 -5.66 -15.37
CA ARG A 344 -12.79 -6.12 -13.99
C ARG A 344 -14.20 -6.64 -13.69
N ARG A 345 -14.32 -7.41 -12.61
CA ARG A 345 -15.59 -8.03 -12.15
C ARG A 345 -16.20 -9.09 -13.09
N HIS A 346 -15.48 -9.51 -14.14
CA HIS A 346 -15.88 -10.61 -15.04
C HIS A 346 -15.15 -11.94 -14.74
N GLY A 347 -14.58 -12.10 -13.54
CA GLY A 347 -13.90 -13.34 -13.14
C GLY A 347 -12.56 -13.64 -13.84
N LEU A 348 -12.04 -12.74 -14.69
CA LEU A 348 -10.80 -12.97 -15.46
C LEU A 348 -9.58 -13.30 -14.58
N GLY A 349 -9.42 -12.63 -13.44
CA GLY A 349 -8.31 -12.93 -12.52
C GLY A 349 -8.38 -14.37 -11.97
N ARG A 350 -9.59 -14.86 -11.64
CA ARG A 350 -9.82 -16.23 -11.19
C ARG A 350 -9.56 -17.23 -12.31
N ARG A 351 -10.03 -16.95 -13.53
CA ARG A 351 -9.79 -17.78 -14.72
C ARG A 351 -8.29 -17.90 -15.03
N LEU A 352 -7.55 -16.79 -14.96
CA LEU A 352 -6.11 -16.77 -15.16
C LEU A 352 -5.40 -17.62 -14.10
N LEU A 353 -5.72 -17.43 -12.82
CA LEU A 353 -5.13 -18.21 -11.72
C LEU A 353 -5.45 -19.71 -11.81
N ALA A 354 -6.66 -20.08 -12.21
CA ALA A 354 -7.03 -21.47 -12.44
C ALA A 354 -6.17 -22.09 -13.56
N GLY A 355 -5.98 -21.38 -14.67
CA GLY A 355 -5.10 -21.82 -15.75
C GLY A 355 -3.63 -21.96 -15.34
N LEU A 356 -3.14 -21.06 -14.49
CA LEU A 356 -1.81 -21.16 -13.89
C LEU A 356 -1.69 -22.40 -13.00
N ALA A 357 -2.70 -22.69 -12.17
CA ALA A 357 -2.73 -23.88 -11.32
C ALA A 357 -2.72 -25.18 -12.13
N THR A 358 -3.55 -25.27 -13.17
CA THR A 358 -3.60 -26.44 -14.07
C THR A 358 -2.25 -26.68 -14.73
N ARG A 359 -1.62 -25.63 -15.29
CA ARG A 359 -0.31 -25.76 -15.93
C ARG A 359 0.78 -26.15 -14.93
N ALA A 360 0.81 -25.53 -13.77
CA ALA A 360 1.79 -25.81 -12.73
C ALA A 360 1.70 -27.26 -12.21
N GLY A 361 0.47 -27.76 -12.01
CA GLY A 361 0.23 -29.15 -11.64
C GLY A 361 0.72 -30.13 -12.72
N ALA A 362 0.45 -29.85 -14.00
CA ALA A 362 0.94 -30.66 -15.11
C ALA A 362 2.48 -30.67 -15.24
N GLU A 363 3.17 -29.66 -14.72
CA GLU A 363 4.64 -29.58 -14.67
C GLU A 363 5.23 -30.21 -13.39
N GLY A 364 4.39 -30.82 -12.55
CA GLY A 364 4.81 -31.46 -11.30
C GLY A 364 5.27 -30.46 -10.23
N LEU A 365 4.73 -29.24 -10.22
CA LEU A 365 4.92 -28.31 -9.12
C LEU A 365 3.95 -28.65 -7.98
N ASP A 366 4.35 -28.33 -6.75
CA ASP A 366 3.60 -28.71 -5.55
C ASP A 366 2.62 -27.63 -5.10
N LEU A 367 2.97 -26.36 -5.34
CA LEU A 367 2.27 -25.20 -4.79
C LEU A 367 2.17 -24.05 -5.80
N LEU A 368 1.00 -23.43 -5.86
CA LEU A 368 0.80 -22.09 -6.43
C LEU A 368 0.78 -21.09 -5.28
N GLY A 369 1.44 -19.94 -5.40
CA GLY A 369 1.46 -18.99 -4.29
C GLY A 369 1.70 -17.55 -4.72
N ALA A 370 1.54 -16.62 -3.77
CA ALA A 370 1.85 -15.21 -3.98
C ALA A 370 2.33 -14.56 -2.67
N SER A 371 3.08 -13.48 -2.80
CA SER A 371 3.44 -12.59 -1.69
C SER A 371 3.12 -11.14 -2.10
N PHE A 372 2.28 -10.46 -1.31
CA PHE A 372 1.80 -9.13 -1.64
C PHE A 372 1.53 -8.29 -0.39
N GLY A 373 1.44 -6.95 -0.55
CA GLY A 373 1.07 -6.05 0.53
C GLY A 373 -0.37 -6.28 1.00
N ALA A 374 -0.53 -6.67 2.25
CA ALA A 374 -1.77 -7.14 2.85
C ALA A 374 -2.86 -6.08 2.83
N ARG A 375 -4.03 -6.47 2.29
CA ARG A 375 -5.28 -5.69 2.27
C ARG A 375 -6.44 -6.67 2.32
N ALA A 376 -7.49 -6.35 3.08
CA ALA A 376 -8.66 -7.22 3.23
C ALA A 376 -9.24 -7.67 1.87
N GLY A 377 -9.46 -6.73 0.95
CA GLY A 377 -10.00 -7.05 -0.38
C GLY A 377 -9.08 -7.92 -1.26
N LEU A 378 -7.75 -7.85 -1.06
CA LEU A 378 -6.83 -8.73 -1.79
C LEU A 378 -6.85 -10.14 -1.18
N ILE A 379 -6.87 -10.27 0.15
CA ILE A 379 -7.00 -11.57 0.81
C ILE A 379 -8.28 -12.27 0.34
N ALA A 380 -9.40 -11.57 0.33
CA ALA A 380 -10.66 -12.10 -0.18
C ALA A 380 -10.57 -12.54 -1.66
N PHE A 381 -9.88 -11.78 -2.51
CA PHE A 381 -9.63 -12.17 -3.91
C PHE A 381 -8.86 -13.49 -4.01
N TRP A 382 -7.75 -13.63 -3.29
CA TRP A 382 -6.92 -14.84 -3.33
C TRP A 382 -7.65 -16.07 -2.79
N ARG A 383 -8.41 -15.92 -1.70
CA ARG A 383 -9.25 -16.99 -1.14
C ARG A 383 -10.30 -17.48 -2.13
N ARG A 384 -10.99 -16.56 -2.82
CA ARG A 384 -11.94 -16.90 -3.90
C ARG A 384 -11.29 -17.61 -5.09
N CYS A 385 -9.96 -17.53 -5.22
CA CYS A 385 -9.19 -18.26 -6.22
C CYS A 385 -8.61 -19.58 -5.69
N GLY A 386 -8.93 -19.97 -4.44
CA GLY A 386 -8.44 -21.20 -3.83
C GLY A 386 -7.05 -21.11 -3.19
N LEU A 387 -6.54 -19.88 -2.95
CA LEU A 387 -5.28 -19.66 -2.25
C LEU A 387 -5.55 -19.11 -0.85
N GLU A 388 -5.02 -19.80 0.17
CA GLU A 388 -5.23 -19.46 1.57
C GLU A 388 -4.04 -18.70 2.15
N PRO A 389 -4.26 -17.70 3.03
CA PRO A 389 -3.18 -17.04 3.75
C PRO A 389 -2.52 -18.00 4.73
N VAL A 390 -1.19 -17.99 4.74
CA VAL A 390 -0.38 -18.90 5.57
C VAL A 390 0.66 -18.18 6.42
N HIS A 391 1.01 -16.95 6.07
CA HIS A 391 2.00 -16.17 6.80
C HIS A 391 1.78 -14.68 6.61
N LEU A 392 2.02 -13.90 7.67
CA LEU A 392 2.02 -12.45 7.66
C LEU A 392 3.36 -11.95 8.21
N GLY A 393 4.08 -11.17 7.40
CA GLY A 393 5.33 -10.53 7.82
C GLY A 393 5.08 -9.48 8.89
N THR A 394 6.04 -9.32 9.82
CA THR A 394 5.95 -8.40 10.96
C THR A 394 6.45 -6.99 10.68
N ARG A 395 7.20 -6.81 9.59
CA ARG A 395 7.74 -5.50 9.20
C ARG A 395 6.96 -4.95 8.00
N PRO A 396 6.44 -3.72 8.07
CA PRO A 396 5.82 -3.10 6.92
C PRO A 396 6.88 -2.81 5.85
N ASN A 397 6.49 -2.94 4.59
CA ASN A 397 7.34 -2.56 3.47
C ASN A 397 7.50 -1.02 3.44
N ALA A 398 8.74 -0.54 3.41
CA ALA A 398 9.05 0.90 3.48
C ALA A 398 8.40 1.77 2.40
N ALA A 399 8.10 1.21 1.21
CA ALA A 399 7.48 1.95 0.12
C ALA A 399 5.96 2.02 0.22
N SER A 400 5.32 0.93 0.66
CA SER A 400 3.84 0.83 0.67
C SER A 400 3.22 1.02 2.05
N GLY A 401 4.01 0.90 3.12
CA GLY A 401 3.52 0.81 4.50
C GLY A 401 2.75 -0.47 4.81
N ALA A 402 2.59 -1.39 3.85
CA ALA A 402 1.83 -2.62 4.03
C ALA A 402 2.71 -3.78 4.50
N HIS A 403 2.16 -4.63 5.36
CA HIS A 403 2.79 -5.89 5.76
C HIS A 403 2.66 -6.91 4.62
N ALA A 404 3.67 -7.73 4.38
CA ALA A 404 3.60 -8.76 3.34
C ALA A 404 2.77 -9.96 3.84
N VAL A 405 1.76 -10.37 3.09
CA VAL A 405 1.05 -11.64 3.33
C VAL A 405 1.45 -12.66 2.27
N VAL A 406 1.62 -13.91 2.69
CA VAL A 406 1.86 -15.05 1.80
C VAL A 406 0.58 -15.88 1.73
N VAL A 407 0.16 -16.20 0.51
CA VAL A 407 -0.95 -17.12 0.22
C VAL A 407 -0.45 -18.31 -0.59
N LEU A 408 -1.06 -19.47 -0.38
CA LEU A 408 -0.72 -20.74 -1.02
C LEU A 408 -1.97 -21.52 -1.44
N GLY A 409 -1.89 -22.19 -2.59
CA GLY A 409 -2.82 -23.22 -3.05
C GLY A 409 -2.03 -24.49 -3.40
N ALA A 410 -2.52 -25.65 -2.95
CA ALA A 410 -1.87 -26.92 -3.18
C ALA A 410 -2.15 -27.47 -4.58
N LEU A 411 -1.13 -28.06 -5.20
CA LEU A 411 -1.18 -28.70 -6.52
C LEU A 411 -0.81 -30.19 -6.47
N SER A 412 -0.16 -30.63 -5.38
CA SER A 412 0.23 -32.02 -5.14
C SER A 412 -0.11 -32.45 -3.69
N PRO A 413 -0.13 -33.76 -3.38
CA PRO A 413 -0.33 -34.24 -2.01
C PRO A 413 0.71 -33.70 -1.01
N VAL A 414 1.97 -33.57 -1.43
CA VAL A 414 3.05 -33.02 -0.61
C VAL A 414 2.83 -31.51 -0.38
N GLY A 415 2.37 -30.79 -1.42
CA GLY A 415 1.93 -29.40 -1.30
C GLY A 415 0.78 -29.22 -0.32
N SER A 416 -0.22 -30.12 -0.35
CA SER A 416 -1.35 -30.13 0.60
C SER A 416 -0.88 -30.30 2.04
N ALA A 417 0.07 -31.21 2.28
CA ALA A 417 0.64 -31.40 3.62
C ALA A 417 1.39 -30.15 4.12
N LEU A 418 2.17 -29.48 3.26
CA LEU A 418 2.83 -28.22 3.63
C LEU A 418 1.79 -27.12 3.92
N LEU A 419 0.78 -26.98 3.07
CA LEU A 419 -0.29 -26.00 3.22
C LEU A 419 -1.02 -26.19 4.55
N ALA A 420 -1.39 -27.42 4.91
CA ALA A 420 -2.03 -27.73 6.18
C ALA A 420 -1.17 -27.32 7.38
N ARG A 421 0.12 -27.68 7.37
CA ARG A 421 1.08 -27.28 8.42
C ARG A 421 1.23 -25.77 8.52
N ALA A 422 1.29 -25.07 7.39
CA ALA A 422 1.43 -23.62 7.37
C ALA A 422 0.17 -22.93 7.93
N ARG A 423 -1.02 -23.40 7.54
CA ARG A 423 -2.31 -22.90 8.06
C ARG A 423 -2.48 -23.15 9.55
N ALA A 424 -2.04 -24.29 10.06
CA ALA A 424 -2.12 -24.62 11.49
C ALA A 424 -1.25 -23.69 12.37
N ARG A 425 -0.17 -23.12 11.82
CA ARG A 425 0.75 -22.23 12.57
C ARG A 425 0.28 -20.78 12.62
N LEU A 426 -0.50 -20.33 11.64
CA LEU A 426 -0.91 -18.93 11.53
C LEU A 426 -1.76 -18.43 12.73
N PRO A 427 -2.74 -19.17 13.26
CA PRO A 427 -3.51 -18.74 14.44
C PRO A 427 -2.64 -18.46 15.65
N ALA A 428 -1.74 -19.40 16.00
CA ALA A 428 -0.81 -19.25 17.11
C ALA A 428 0.11 -18.03 16.92
N ALA A 429 0.62 -17.84 15.70
CA ALA A 429 1.45 -16.67 15.37
C ALA A 429 0.67 -15.35 15.55
N LEU A 430 -0.57 -15.24 15.04
CA LEU A 430 -1.36 -14.03 15.21
C LEU A 430 -1.74 -13.78 16.67
N ALA A 431 -2.05 -14.84 17.43
CA ALA A 431 -2.34 -14.73 18.85
C ALA A 431 -1.18 -14.10 19.64
N THR A 432 0.07 -14.34 19.24
CA THR A 432 1.25 -13.71 19.87
C THR A 432 1.56 -12.34 19.30
N LEU A 433 1.41 -12.16 17.98
CA LEU A 433 1.92 -10.96 17.30
C LEU A 433 0.93 -9.78 17.34
N LEU A 434 -0.38 -10.02 17.39
CA LEU A 434 -1.41 -8.97 17.42
C LEU A 434 -1.32 -8.06 18.64
N PRO A 435 -1.01 -8.53 19.87
CA PRO A 435 -0.75 -7.62 20.99
C PRO A 435 0.52 -6.80 20.87
N GLY A 436 1.48 -7.24 20.04
CA GLY A 436 2.82 -6.70 19.98
C GLY A 436 3.11 -6.04 18.62
N PRO A 437 4.03 -6.59 17.80
CA PRO A 437 4.45 -5.96 16.53
C PRO A 437 3.32 -5.63 15.55
N LEU A 438 2.19 -6.34 15.64
CA LEU A 438 1.04 -6.19 14.74
C LEU A 438 -0.16 -5.47 15.39
N ARG A 439 0.03 -4.84 16.56
CA ARG A 439 -1.01 -4.10 17.31
C ARG A 439 -1.74 -3.07 16.49
N HIS A 440 -1.04 -2.40 15.58
CA HIS A 440 -1.59 -1.30 14.80
C HIS A 440 -2.08 -1.72 13.41
N LEU A 441 -2.22 -3.01 13.13
CA LEU A 441 -2.88 -3.46 11.90
C LEU A 441 -4.32 -2.94 11.81
N ASP A 442 -4.74 -2.64 10.58
CA ASP A 442 -6.13 -2.31 10.26
C ASP A 442 -7.05 -3.45 10.74
N PRO A 443 -8.06 -3.19 11.59
CA PRO A 443 -8.99 -4.22 12.07
C PRO A 443 -9.65 -4.99 10.93
N ALA A 444 -9.98 -4.34 9.81
CA ALA A 444 -10.57 -5.01 8.66
C ALA A 444 -9.62 -6.03 8.02
N LEU A 445 -8.30 -5.77 8.07
CA LEU A 445 -7.29 -6.72 7.63
C LEU A 445 -7.19 -7.92 8.59
N VAL A 446 -7.23 -7.68 9.90
CA VAL A 446 -7.21 -8.77 10.89
C VAL A 446 -8.44 -9.66 10.74
N LEU A 447 -9.64 -9.07 10.58
CA LEU A 447 -10.87 -9.82 10.32
C LEU A 447 -10.77 -10.69 9.07
N ALA A 448 -10.24 -10.16 7.97
CA ALA A 448 -10.05 -10.94 6.74
C ALA A 448 -9.06 -12.10 6.91
N LEU A 449 -8.07 -11.98 7.80
CA LEU A 449 -7.15 -13.07 8.14
C LEU A 449 -7.83 -14.12 9.03
N LEU A 450 -8.58 -13.69 10.05
CA LEU A 450 -9.32 -14.58 10.94
C LEU A 450 -10.38 -15.38 10.19
N GLU A 451 -11.13 -14.76 9.29
CA GLU A 451 -12.12 -15.43 8.44
C GLU A 451 -11.49 -16.54 7.56
N ALA A 452 -10.18 -16.45 7.28
CA ALA A 452 -9.44 -17.45 6.51
C ALA A 452 -8.90 -18.62 7.35
N MET A 453 -8.94 -18.49 8.67
CA MET A 453 -8.42 -19.50 9.58
C MET A 453 -9.35 -20.71 9.66
N PRO A 454 -8.82 -21.89 9.96
CA PRO A 454 -9.66 -23.01 10.39
C PRO A 454 -10.45 -22.58 11.64
N ALA A 455 -11.77 -22.75 11.60
CA ALA A 455 -12.60 -22.55 12.77
C ALA A 455 -12.46 -23.78 13.68
N THR A 456 -11.87 -23.57 14.84
CA THR A 456 -11.81 -24.57 15.92
C THR A 456 -12.28 -23.88 17.18
N THR A 457 -13.53 -24.11 17.54
CA THR A 457 -14.10 -23.62 18.80
C THR A 457 -14.17 -24.79 19.77
N PRO A 458 -13.15 -25.00 20.62
CA PRO A 458 -13.30 -25.94 21.72
C PRO A 458 -14.45 -25.44 22.62
N ALA A 459 -15.26 -26.38 23.12
CA ALA A 459 -16.32 -26.04 24.05
C ALA A 459 -15.70 -25.43 25.33
N PRO A 460 -16.19 -24.26 25.79
CA PRO A 460 -15.73 -23.71 27.06
C PRO A 460 -16.11 -24.65 28.20
N GLY A 461 -15.25 -24.76 29.21
CA GLY A 461 -15.58 -25.42 30.47
C GLY A 461 -16.64 -24.63 31.24
N LEU A 462 -17.15 -25.21 32.34
CA LEU A 462 -18.24 -24.60 33.12
C LEU A 462 -17.85 -23.22 33.66
N THR A 463 -16.65 -23.10 34.23
CA THR A 463 -16.15 -21.82 34.75
C THR A 463 -16.02 -20.78 33.64
N GLU A 464 -15.45 -21.13 32.49
CA GLU A 464 -15.35 -20.19 31.37
C GLU A 464 -16.73 -19.73 30.88
N ARG A 465 -17.72 -20.63 30.83
CA ARG A 465 -19.11 -20.28 30.47
C ARG A 465 -19.70 -19.26 31.42
N ASP A 466 -19.55 -19.45 32.73
CA ASP A 466 -20.06 -18.52 33.74
C ASP A 466 -19.41 -17.14 33.62
N GLU A 467 -18.08 -17.09 33.39
CA GLU A 467 -17.38 -15.83 33.19
C GLU A 467 -17.82 -15.08 31.93
N LEU A 468 -17.99 -15.82 30.82
CA LEU A 468 -18.43 -15.27 29.55
C LEU A 468 -19.87 -14.75 29.64
N ALA A 469 -20.77 -15.51 30.26
CA ALA A 469 -22.16 -15.11 30.50
C ALA A 469 -22.25 -13.87 31.42
N ALA A 470 -21.46 -13.84 32.51
CA ALA A 470 -21.40 -12.71 33.43
C ALA A 470 -20.84 -11.44 32.77
N PHE A 471 -19.92 -11.56 31.82
CA PHE A 471 -19.45 -10.40 31.05
C PHE A 471 -20.51 -9.93 30.04
N ALA A 472 -21.10 -10.86 29.28
CA ALA A 472 -22.05 -10.56 28.21
C ALA A 472 -23.37 -9.95 28.73
N HIS A 473 -23.89 -10.48 29.85
CA HIS A 473 -25.26 -10.20 30.31
C HIS A 473 -25.33 -9.54 31.69
N ALA A 474 -24.21 -9.43 32.41
CA ALA A 474 -24.17 -8.79 33.73
C ALA A 474 -23.09 -7.69 33.80
N ALA A 475 -22.58 -7.43 35.01
CA ALA A 475 -21.68 -6.31 35.29
C ALA A 475 -20.20 -6.72 35.47
N ARG A 476 -19.78 -7.91 35.00
CA ARG A 476 -18.39 -8.36 35.14
C ARG A 476 -17.44 -7.38 34.42
N PRO A 477 -16.36 -6.90 35.05
CA PRO A 477 -15.43 -5.97 34.42
C PRO A 477 -14.58 -6.67 33.35
N LEU A 478 -14.17 -5.91 32.33
CA LEU A 478 -13.37 -6.41 31.20
C LEU A 478 -12.07 -7.05 31.67
N GLU A 479 -11.38 -6.40 32.60
CA GLU A 479 -10.07 -6.80 33.10
C GLU A 479 -10.12 -8.17 33.80
N ALA A 480 -11.22 -8.47 34.50
CA ALA A 480 -11.43 -9.74 35.20
C ALA A 480 -11.89 -10.89 34.28
N ALA A 481 -12.31 -10.59 33.05
CA ALA A 481 -12.72 -11.59 32.06
C ALA A 481 -11.77 -11.64 30.85
N LEU A 482 -10.76 -10.76 30.77
CA LEU A 482 -9.94 -10.59 29.58
C LEU A 482 -9.30 -11.89 29.07
N PRO A 483 -8.75 -12.79 29.92
CA PRO A 483 -8.19 -14.06 29.45
C PRO A 483 -9.20 -14.93 28.70
N VAL A 484 -10.40 -15.13 29.28
CA VAL A 484 -11.45 -15.97 28.69
C VAL A 484 -12.08 -15.31 27.45
N LEU A 485 -12.27 -13.98 27.47
CA LEU A 485 -12.77 -13.23 26.33
C LEU A 485 -11.82 -13.29 25.14
N ARG A 486 -10.51 -13.15 25.40
CA ARG A 486 -9.47 -13.27 24.37
C ARG A 486 -9.41 -14.67 23.79
N TRP A 487 -9.50 -15.70 24.64
CA TRP A 487 -9.57 -17.09 24.17
C TRP A 487 -10.76 -17.30 23.25
N LEU A 488 -11.97 -16.87 23.65
CA LEU A 488 -13.18 -17.00 22.83
C LEU A 488 -13.03 -16.24 21.50
N ALA A 489 -12.48 -15.03 21.53
CA ALA A 489 -12.25 -14.24 20.31
C ALA A 489 -11.24 -14.90 19.36
N LEU A 490 -10.26 -15.67 19.85
CA LEU A 490 -9.31 -16.39 19.00
C LEU A 490 -9.93 -17.66 18.38
N THR A 491 -10.82 -18.33 19.11
CA THR A 491 -11.35 -19.65 18.72
C THR A 491 -12.69 -19.57 17.99
N ALA A 492 -13.63 -18.74 18.45
CA ALA A 492 -14.99 -18.65 17.93
C ALA A 492 -15.17 -17.60 16.82
N LEU A 493 -14.44 -16.48 16.90
CA LEU A 493 -14.60 -15.38 15.92
C LEU A 493 -14.32 -15.81 14.47
N PRO A 494 -13.30 -16.64 14.15
CA PRO A 494 -13.11 -17.15 12.79
C PRO A 494 -14.37 -17.81 12.20
N GLY A 495 -15.02 -18.70 12.96
CA GLY A 495 -16.22 -19.39 12.53
C GLY A 495 -17.44 -18.47 12.42
N ALA A 496 -17.59 -17.54 13.37
CA ALA A 496 -18.66 -16.55 13.31
C ALA A 496 -18.55 -15.64 12.08
N LEU A 497 -17.33 -15.22 11.71
CA LEU A 497 -17.08 -14.45 10.50
C LEU A 497 -17.43 -15.24 9.24
N GLN A 498 -17.04 -16.52 9.16
CA GLN A 498 -17.34 -17.39 8.03
C GLN A 498 -18.85 -17.60 7.82
N ARG A 499 -19.61 -17.69 8.92
CA ARG A 499 -21.08 -17.82 8.89
C ARG A 499 -21.81 -16.48 8.78
N ALA A 500 -21.10 -15.36 8.76
CA ALA A 500 -21.67 -14.02 8.87
C ALA A 500 -22.61 -13.86 10.10
N ALA A 501 -22.27 -14.53 11.20
CA ALA A 501 -23.06 -14.56 12.45
C ALA A 501 -22.73 -13.42 13.42
N ILE A 502 -21.86 -12.48 13.02
CA ILE A 502 -21.47 -11.34 13.83
C ILE A 502 -21.36 -10.09 12.97
N ASP A 503 -21.89 -8.98 13.47
CA ASP A 503 -21.82 -7.70 12.77
C ASP A 503 -20.39 -7.17 12.67
N PRO A 504 -19.98 -6.57 11.53
CA PRO A 504 -18.62 -6.08 11.35
C PRO A 504 -18.12 -5.09 12.42
N PRO A 505 -18.93 -4.12 12.92
CA PRO A 505 -18.49 -3.23 14.00
C PRO A 505 -18.19 -3.99 15.31
N LEU A 506 -19.02 -4.99 15.66
CA LEU A 506 -18.82 -5.81 16.85
C LEU A 506 -17.55 -6.64 16.72
N ALA A 507 -17.36 -7.29 15.57
CA ALA A 507 -16.14 -8.05 15.29
C ALA A 507 -14.88 -7.18 15.35
N ALA A 508 -14.94 -5.95 14.83
CA ALA A 508 -13.84 -4.99 14.90
C ALA A 508 -13.52 -4.57 16.36
N ALA A 509 -14.55 -4.38 17.19
CA ALA A 509 -14.38 -4.11 18.62
C ALA A 509 -13.66 -5.26 19.34
N LEU A 510 -14.08 -6.51 19.09
CA LEU A 510 -13.43 -7.70 19.64
C LEU A 510 -11.96 -7.78 19.21
N VAL A 511 -11.65 -7.53 17.94
CA VAL A 511 -10.25 -7.50 17.46
C VAL A 511 -9.43 -6.45 18.18
N VAL A 512 -9.90 -5.21 18.25
CA VAL A 512 -9.14 -4.07 18.78
C VAL A 512 -8.90 -4.25 20.29
N ALA A 513 -9.93 -4.60 21.04
CA ALA A 513 -9.84 -4.69 22.50
C ALA A 513 -9.24 -6.02 22.97
N LEU A 514 -9.61 -7.15 22.37
CA LEU A 514 -9.27 -8.48 22.90
C LEU A 514 -8.06 -9.10 22.22
N LEU A 515 -7.87 -8.88 20.91
CA LEU A 515 -6.76 -9.49 20.16
C LEU A 515 -5.55 -8.57 20.05
N GLN A 516 -5.76 -7.29 19.77
CA GLN A 516 -4.72 -6.26 19.69
C GLN A 516 -4.38 -5.63 21.05
N LEU A 517 -5.24 -5.81 22.07
CA LEU A 517 -5.05 -5.28 23.42
C LEU A 517 -4.81 -3.77 23.46
N HIS A 518 -5.57 -3.01 22.66
CA HIS A 518 -5.59 -1.56 22.82
C HIS A 518 -6.29 -1.18 24.14
N PRO A 519 -5.77 -0.19 24.88
CA PRO A 519 -6.50 0.39 26.01
C PRO A 519 -7.91 0.83 25.59
N PRO A 520 -8.94 0.74 26.46
CA PRO A 520 -10.32 1.01 26.05
C PRO A 520 -10.56 2.41 25.46
N ALA A 521 -9.83 3.43 25.92
CA ALA A 521 -9.93 4.78 25.37
C ALA A 521 -9.37 4.83 23.93
N ASP A 522 -8.14 4.35 23.73
CA ASP A 522 -7.48 4.27 22.42
C ASP A 522 -8.27 3.40 21.44
N GLY A 523 -8.80 2.27 21.93
CA GLY A 523 -9.62 1.36 21.14
C GLY A 523 -10.91 2.01 20.66
N ALA A 524 -11.59 2.77 21.53
CA ALA A 524 -12.77 3.54 21.17
C ALA A 524 -12.45 4.60 20.11
N ALA A 525 -11.38 5.39 20.30
CA ALA A 525 -10.94 6.40 19.35
C ALA A 525 -10.60 5.79 17.97
N ARG A 526 -9.89 4.66 17.96
CA ARG A 526 -9.50 3.94 16.73
C ARG A 526 -10.71 3.43 15.94
N LEU A 527 -11.80 3.11 16.61
CA LEU A 527 -13.06 2.66 16.01
C LEU A 527 -14.05 3.81 15.72
N GLY A 528 -13.70 5.05 16.09
CA GLY A 528 -14.59 6.21 15.94
C GLY A 528 -15.80 6.17 16.89
N LEU A 529 -15.67 5.53 18.05
CA LEU A 529 -16.71 5.45 19.07
C LEU A 529 -16.64 6.64 20.02
N SER A 530 -17.76 6.96 20.69
CA SER A 530 -17.87 8.11 21.61
C SER A 530 -17.02 7.97 22.89
N GLY A 531 -16.54 6.77 23.21
CA GLY A 531 -15.64 6.55 24.34
C GLY A 531 -15.67 5.12 24.89
N ARG A 532 -15.07 4.93 26.08
CA ARG A 532 -14.93 3.62 26.76
C ARG A 532 -16.25 2.88 26.93
N ALA A 533 -17.32 3.58 27.33
CA ALA A 533 -18.62 2.96 27.59
C ALA A 533 -19.22 2.34 26.31
N ALA A 534 -19.14 3.04 25.17
CA ALA A 534 -19.61 2.54 23.88
C ALA A 534 -18.81 1.32 23.42
N LEU A 535 -17.49 1.32 23.62
CA LEU A 535 -16.66 0.15 23.33
C LEU A 535 -17.08 -1.05 24.18
N LEU A 536 -17.22 -0.88 25.49
CA LEU A 536 -17.65 -1.97 26.38
C LEU A 536 -19.01 -2.55 26.00
N GLN A 537 -19.96 -1.69 25.60
CA GLN A 537 -21.27 -2.15 25.10
C GLN A 537 -21.13 -3.01 23.84
N GLN A 538 -20.31 -2.60 22.86
CA GLN A 538 -20.05 -3.40 21.66
C GLN A 538 -19.34 -4.72 21.99
N LEU A 539 -18.42 -4.73 22.96
CA LEU A 539 -17.78 -5.97 23.40
C LEU A 539 -18.80 -6.93 24.01
N ARG A 540 -19.70 -6.47 24.88
CA ARG A 540 -20.74 -7.32 25.46
C ARG A 540 -21.66 -7.93 24.40
N GLN A 541 -22.12 -7.10 23.45
CA GLN A 541 -22.94 -7.54 22.32
C GLN A 541 -22.20 -8.55 21.44
N GLY A 542 -20.93 -8.29 21.13
CA GLY A 542 -20.11 -9.21 20.34
C GLY A 542 -19.89 -10.56 21.03
N ILE A 543 -19.66 -10.57 22.34
CA ILE A 543 -19.50 -11.81 23.10
C ILE A 543 -20.80 -12.59 23.19
N ALA A 544 -21.93 -11.90 23.43
CA ALA A 544 -23.26 -12.52 23.40
C ALA A 544 -23.52 -13.21 22.03
N ALA A 545 -23.19 -12.54 20.92
CA ALA A 545 -23.32 -13.11 19.59
C ALA A 545 -22.43 -14.36 19.38
N LEU A 546 -21.20 -14.34 19.89
CA LEU A 546 -20.31 -15.51 19.83
C LEU A 546 -20.82 -16.69 20.68
N LEU A 547 -21.47 -16.42 21.82
CA LEU A 547 -22.06 -17.45 22.67
C LEU A 547 -23.28 -18.09 22.02
N SER A 548 -24.22 -17.30 21.50
CA SER A 548 -25.42 -17.82 20.84
C SER A 548 -25.11 -18.62 19.57
N GLY A 549 -24.00 -18.29 18.89
CA GLY A 549 -23.55 -18.99 17.69
C GLY A 549 -22.70 -20.25 17.94
N ALA A 550 -22.42 -20.60 19.20
CA ALA A 550 -21.66 -21.78 19.61
C ALA A 550 -22.53 -22.98 20.04
N ASP A 551 -23.84 -22.77 20.22
CA ASP A 551 -24.84 -23.80 20.56
C ASP A 551 -25.42 -24.54 19.32
N HIS A 552 -24.87 -24.26 18.13
CA HIS A 552 -25.16 -24.92 16.85
C HIS A 552 -23.86 -25.40 16.21
#